data_AF-A0A7Z7NB64-F1
#
_entry.id   AF-A0A7Z7NB64-F1
#
_cell.length_a   1.000
_cell.length_b   1.000
_cell.length_c   1.000
_cell.angle_alpha   90.00
_cell.angle_beta   90.00
_cell.angle_gamma   90.00
#
_symmetry.space_group_name_H-M   'P 1'
#
loop_
_entity.id
_entity.type
_entity.pdbx_description
1 polymer ?
#
loop_
_entity_poly.entity_id
_entity_poly.type
_entity_poly.pdbx_seq_one_letter_code
_entity_poly.pdbx_strand_id
1 'polypeptide(L)'
;MNNETQIDLADEALARSREQAKDYEGWLGARWCVPLSVVDLLICGTAAARGLVVLHDDADYELAERHCPDVVAWRVVRADG
;
A
#
# COMPACT_ATOMS: atom_id res chain seq x y z
N MET A 1 32.62 -1.62 5.87
CA MET A 1 31.61 -1.31 4.84
C MET A 1 31.29 0.17 4.98
N ASN A 2 31.51 0.98 3.95
CA ASN A 2 31.35 2.45 4.04
C ASN A 2 29.96 2.87 3.51
N ASN A 3 29.57 4.11 3.78
CA ASN A 3 28.23 4.62 3.49
C ASN A 3 27.93 4.65 1.98
N GLU A 4 28.95 4.88 1.15
CA GLU A 4 28.82 4.87 -0.31
C GLU A 4 28.39 3.48 -0.82
N THR A 5 29.01 2.41 -0.32
CA THR A 5 28.60 1.03 -0.69
C THR A 5 27.16 0.70 -0.26
N GLN A 6 26.63 1.31 0.81
CA GLN A 6 25.24 1.06 1.23
C GLN A 6 24.22 1.77 0.33
N ILE A 7 24.54 2.96 -0.15
CA ILE A 7 23.70 3.72 -1.07
C ILE A 7 23.63 3.02 -2.42
N ASP A 8 24.77 2.55 -2.94
CA ASP A 8 24.84 1.81 -4.21
C ASP A 8 24.01 0.52 -4.16
N LEU A 9 24.05 -0.21 -3.03
CA LEU A 9 23.24 -1.42 -2.83
C LEU A 9 21.74 -1.13 -2.74
N ALA A 10 21.35 0.01 -2.15
CA ALA A 10 19.96 0.44 -2.06
C ALA A 10 19.41 0.84 -3.44
N ASP A 11 20.18 1.59 -4.22
CA ASP A 11 19.82 1.98 -5.58
C ASP A 11 19.72 0.76 -6.51
N GLU A 12 20.63 -0.20 -6.37
CA GLU A 12 20.57 -1.46 -7.13
C GLU A 12 19.38 -2.34 -6.71
N ALA A 13 19.04 -2.38 -5.43
CA ALA A 13 17.83 -3.05 -4.94
C ALA A 13 16.55 -2.37 -5.47
N LEU A 14 16.52 -1.04 -5.52
CA LEU A 14 15.40 -0.28 -6.06
C LEU A 14 15.25 -0.49 -7.58
N ALA A 15 16.37 -0.53 -8.31
CA ALA A 15 16.40 -0.84 -9.73
C ALA A 15 15.91 -2.26 -10.03
N ARG A 16 16.34 -3.26 -9.23
CA ARG A 16 15.84 -4.63 -9.32
C ARG A 16 14.34 -4.72 -9.04
N SER A 17 13.86 -4.01 -8.02
CA SER A 17 12.42 -3.96 -7.71
C SER A 17 11.60 -3.34 -8.84
N ARG A 18 12.13 -2.31 -9.52
CA ARG A 18 11.48 -1.67 -10.68
C ARG A 18 11.48 -2.55 -11.91
N GLU A 19 12.55 -3.29 -12.17
CA GLU A 19 12.63 -4.20 -13.31
C GLU A 19 11.70 -5.40 -13.12
N GLN A 20 11.71 -5.99 -11.93
CA GLN A 20 10.81 -7.10 -11.59
C GLN A 20 9.34 -6.67 -11.66
N ALA A 21 9.02 -5.40 -11.39
CA ALA A 21 7.69 -4.85 -11.59
C ALA A 21 7.26 -4.79 -13.06
N LYS A 22 8.17 -4.66 -14.02
CA LYS A 22 7.79 -4.65 -15.45
C LYS A 22 7.35 -6.03 -15.95
N ASP A 23 7.93 -7.09 -15.42
CA ASP A 23 7.58 -8.47 -15.80
C ASP A 23 6.14 -8.84 -15.40
N TYR A 24 5.62 -8.21 -14.34
CA TYR A 24 4.24 -8.38 -13.89
C TYR A 24 3.22 -7.54 -14.69
N GLU A 25 3.65 -6.52 -15.45
CA GLU A 25 2.75 -5.77 -16.34
C GLU A 25 2.30 -6.58 -17.56
N GLY A 26 3.07 -7.61 -17.95
CA GLY A 26 2.82 -8.38 -19.17
C GLY A 26 1.91 -9.60 -19.02
N TRP A 27 1.71 -10.13 -17.82
CA TRP A 27 1.17 -11.50 -17.67
C TRP A 27 -0.21 -11.63 -17.00
N LEU A 28 -0.73 -10.60 -16.36
CA LEU A 28 -2.10 -10.58 -15.81
C LEU A 28 -2.58 -9.13 -15.79
N GLY A 29 -3.84 -8.86 -16.16
CA GLY A 29 -4.51 -7.56 -16.03
C GLY A 29 -4.73 -7.10 -14.57
N ALA A 30 -3.74 -7.33 -13.71
CA ALA A 30 -3.67 -6.99 -12.31
C ALA A 30 -3.15 -5.55 -12.16
N ARG A 31 -4.12 -4.64 -12.21
CA ARG A 31 -4.11 -3.32 -11.59
C ARG A 31 -3.34 -3.39 -10.26
N TRP A 32 -2.12 -2.87 -10.27
CA TRP A 32 -1.19 -2.93 -9.16
C TRP A 32 -1.80 -2.41 -7.87
N CYS A 33 -1.61 -3.21 -6.82
CA CYS A 33 -1.66 -2.78 -5.44
C CYS A 33 -0.65 -1.64 -5.27
N VAL A 34 -1.13 -0.42 -5.05
CA VAL A 34 -0.28 0.65 -4.54
C VAL A 34 0.20 0.13 -3.18
N PRO A 35 1.50 0.06 -2.89
CA PRO A 35 1.93 -0.33 -1.55
C PRO A 35 1.34 0.71 -0.60
N LEU A 36 0.41 0.29 0.24
CA LEU A 36 -0.10 1.08 1.35
C LEU A 36 1.09 1.78 1.99
N SER A 37 1.01 3.10 2.19
CA SER A 37 2.09 3.79 2.86
C SER A 37 2.28 3.20 4.26
N VAL A 38 3.45 3.39 4.86
CA VAL A 38 3.68 2.95 6.25
C VAL A 38 2.61 3.53 7.20
N VAL A 39 2.11 4.73 6.90
CA VAL A 39 1.05 5.37 7.69
C VAL A 39 -0.28 4.63 7.51
N ASP A 40 -0.65 4.26 6.28
CA ASP A 40 -1.89 3.54 6.01
C ASP A 40 -1.88 2.14 6.66
N LEU A 41 -0.73 1.46 6.65
CA LEU A 41 -0.55 0.20 7.36
C LEU A 41 -0.74 0.34 8.87
N LEU A 42 -0.19 1.41 9.47
CA LEU A 42 -0.36 1.68 10.90
C LEU A 42 -1.81 2.00 11.27
N ILE A 43 -2.52 2.76 10.43
CA ILE A 43 -3.93 3.07 10.60
C ILE A 43 -4.75 1.78 10.52
N CYS A 44 -4.57 0.98 9.47
CA CYS A 44 -5.27 -0.29 9.28
C CYS A 44 -5.00 -1.27 10.43
N GLY A 45 -3.73 -1.44 10.83
CA GLY A 45 -3.35 -2.32 11.93
C GLY A 45 -3.94 -1.88 13.27
N THR A 46 -3.99 -0.57 13.53
CA THR A 46 -4.63 -0.04 14.74
C THR A 46 -6.13 -0.26 14.73
N ALA A 47 -6.79 -0.02 13.58
CA ALA A 47 -8.22 -0.20 13.44
C ALA A 47 -8.60 -1.68 13.63
N ALA A 48 -7.91 -2.60 12.96
CA ALA A 48 -8.11 -4.04 13.11
C ALA A 48 -7.90 -4.50 14.55
N ALA A 49 -6.79 -4.09 15.19
CA ALA A 49 -6.48 -4.48 16.57
C ALA A 49 -7.48 -3.94 17.62
N ARG A 50 -8.26 -2.91 17.28
CA ARG A 50 -9.23 -2.25 18.16
C ARG A 50 -10.68 -2.49 17.75
N GLY A 51 -10.94 -3.23 16.67
CA GLY A 51 -12.28 -3.42 16.11
C GLY A 51 -12.94 -2.13 15.66
N LEU A 52 -12.17 -1.21 15.06
CA LEU A 52 -12.65 0.09 14.56
C LEU A 52 -12.86 0.07 13.05
N VAL A 53 -13.69 0.99 12.56
CA VAL A 53 -13.91 1.23 11.12
C VAL A 53 -13.07 2.43 10.68
N VAL A 54 -12.34 2.28 9.57
CA VAL A 54 -11.61 3.40 8.95
C VAL A 54 -12.55 4.20 8.07
N LEU A 55 -12.78 5.48 8.40
CA LEU A 55 -13.48 6.42 7.54
C LEU A 55 -12.46 7.11 6.62
N HIS A 56 -12.66 7.03 5.31
CA HIS A 56 -11.65 7.50 4.34
C HIS A 56 -12.28 8.06 3.06
N ASP A 57 -11.54 8.86 2.30
CA ASP A 57 -11.84 9.19 0.90
C ASP A 57 -10.77 8.64 -0.07
N ASP A 58 -9.74 7.98 0.44
CA ASP A 58 -8.65 7.38 -0.33
C ASP A 58 -9.00 5.96 -0.83
N ALA A 59 -8.70 5.63 -2.08
CA ALA A 59 -8.99 4.32 -2.67
C ALA A 59 -8.14 3.18 -2.08
N ASP A 60 -7.01 3.50 -1.44
CA ASP A 60 -6.10 2.49 -0.89
C ASP A 60 -6.73 1.72 0.28
N TYR A 61 -7.64 2.32 1.04
CA TYR A 61 -8.37 1.63 2.13
C TYR A 61 -9.40 0.60 1.62
N GLU A 62 -9.97 0.80 0.43
CA GLU A 62 -10.82 -0.22 -0.20
C GLU A 62 -9.98 -1.43 -0.64
N LEU A 63 -8.74 -1.19 -1.04
CA LEU A 63 -7.81 -2.24 -1.36
C LEU A 63 -7.36 -2.99 -0.10
N ALA A 64 -7.09 -2.25 0.99
CA ALA A 64 -6.78 -2.82 2.29
C ALA A 64 -7.91 -3.73 2.78
N GLU A 65 -9.17 -3.29 2.72
CA GLU A 65 -10.34 -4.11 3.08
C GLU A 65 -10.45 -5.38 2.23
N ARG A 66 -10.18 -5.30 0.91
CA ARG A 66 -10.22 -6.47 0.03
C ARG A 66 -9.15 -7.52 0.34
N HIS A 67 -7.98 -7.12 0.85
CA HIS A 67 -6.84 -8.01 1.07
C HIS A 67 -6.57 -8.33 2.54
N CYS A 68 -7.12 -7.57 3.48
CA CYS A 68 -6.96 -7.76 4.91
C CYS A 68 -8.35 -7.87 5.58
N PRO A 69 -8.84 -9.09 5.86
CA PRO A 69 -10.22 -9.31 6.31
C PRO A 69 -10.56 -8.70 7.68
N ASP A 70 -9.56 -8.37 8.49
CA ASP A 70 -9.74 -7.71 9.78
C ASP A 70 -9.87 -6.17 9.66
N VAL A 71 -9.67 -5.62 8.46
CA VAL A 71 -9.85 -4.21 8.16
C VAL A 71 -11.25 -3.99 7.63
N VAL A 72 -11.98 -3.05 8.22
CA VAL A 72 -13.28 -2.57 7.74
C VAL A 72 -13.13 -1.09 7.37
N ALA A 73 -13.48 -0.73 6.14
CA ALA A 73 -13.27 0.61 5.62
C ALA A 73 -14.55 1.18 5.00
N TRP A 74 -14.92 2.40 5.36
CA TRP A 74 -16.08 3.10 4.81
C TRP A 74 -15.69 4.40 4.15
N ARG A 75 -16.07 4.52 2.87
CA ARG A 75 -15.86 5.72 2.09
C ARG A 75 -16.76 6.85 2.58
N VAL A 76 -16.16 7.97 2.94
CA VAL A 76 -16.83 9.24 3.24
C VAL A 76 -16.94 10.04 1.94
N VAL A 77 -18.17 10.40 1.59
CA VAL A 77 -18.46 11.36 0.53
C VAL A 77 -18.87 12.68 1.16
N ARG A 78 -18.49 13.80 0.56
CA ARG A 78 -19.04 15.09 0.99
C ARG A 78 -20.54 15.09 0.69
N ALA A 79 -21.34 15.54 1.64
CA ALA A 79 -22.72 15.89 1.33
C ALA A 79 -22.67 17.11 0.41
N ASP A 80 -23.28 17.00 -0.76
CA ASP A 80 -23.39 18.10 -1.71
C ASP A 80 -24.00 19.33 -1.01
N GLY A 81 -23.40 20.50 -1.21
CA GLY A 81 -23.93 21.80 -0.77
C GLY A 81 -24.71 22.47 -1.88
#